data_AF-A0A382Z502-F1
#
_entry.id   AF-A0A382Z502-F1
#
_cell.length_a   1.000
_cell.length_b   1.000
_cell.length_c   1.000
_cell.angle_alpha   90.00
_cell.angle_beta   90.00
_cell.angle_gamma   90.00
#
_symmetry.space_group_name_H-M   'P 1'
#
loop_
_entity.id
_entity.type
_entity.pdbx_description
1 polymer ?
#
loop_
_entity_poly.entity_id
_entity_poly.type
_entity_poly.pdbx_seq_one_letter_code
_entity_poly.pdbx_strand_id
1 'polypeptide(L)'
;VRQASLWLHDVKSELGDRLKINWRSFLLEQVNADKGKTWKAWEQDDSYVSRGIWALRGGVASRLLGEKDHDIFKETVMQLKHVERQDIRSRQSVIDIASDIGLDKRTFVKYIDETTTLESIVEDHKFAESLGVFGTPTIFNQEVGPIFLKMFSPPKDEAVTVFDHIIGISEN
;
A
#
# COMPACT_ATOMS: atom_id res chain seq x y z
N VAL A 1 4.12 8.45 4.19
CA VAL A 1 3.12 9.52 4.01
C VAL A 1 1.74 8.88 4.19
N ARG A 2 1.05 9.15 5.31
CA ARG A 2 -0.24 8.51 5.68
C ARG A 2 -1.45 9.25 5.11
N GLN A 3 -1.33 10.57 4.96
CA GLN A 3 -2.47 11.47 4.79
C GLN A 3 -3.33 11.17 3.56
N ALA A 4 -2.74 10.98 2.38
CA ALA A 4 -3.57 10.68 1.21
C ALA A 4 -4.22 9.29 1.27
N SER A 5 -3.57 8.31 1.92
CA SER A 5 -4.10 6.96 2.06
C SER A 5 -5.35 6.92 2.94
N LEU A 6 -5.39 7.76 3.98
CA LEU A 6 -6.59 7.96 4.80
C LEU A 6 -7.64 8.78 4.09
N TRP A 7 -7.23 9.86 3.44
CA TRP A 7 -8.17 10.69 2.70
C TRP A 7 -8.86 9.88 1.60
N LEU A 8 -8.14 9.04 0.85
CA LEU A 8 -8.76 8.13 -0.13
C LEU A 8 -9.67 7.09 0.51
N HIS A 9 -9.46 6.73 1.78
CA HIS A 9 -10.41 5.90 2.52
C HIS A 9 -11.70 6.67 2.83
N ASP A 10 -11.60 7.92 3.29
CA ASP A 10 -12.78 8.79 3.49
C ASP A 10 -13.55 8.97 2.16
N VAL A 11 -12.86 9.21 1.04
CA VAL A 11 -13.46 9.29 -0.31
C VAL A 11 -14.17 7.99 -0.69
N LYS A 12 -13.53 6.83 -0.48
CA LYS A 12 -14.15 5.52 -0.76
C LYS A 12 -15.39 5.31 0.11
N SER A 13 -15.37 5.73 1.37
CA SER A 13 -16.52 5.62 2.29
C SER A 13 -17.72 6.43 1.80
N GLU A 14 -17.51 7.63 1.26
CA GLU A 14 -18.58 8.50 0.74
C GLU A 14 -19.08 8.09 -0.66
N LEU A 15 -18.17 7.60 -1.52
CA LEU A 15 -18.52 7.23 -2.90
C LEU A 15 -19.06 5.80 -3.01
N GLY A 16 -18.70 4.91 -2.09
CA GLY A 16 -19.06 3.49 -2.11
C GLY A 16 -18.60 2.82 -3.41
N ASP A 17 -19.48 1.99 -3.98
CA ASP A 17 -19.20 1.23 -5.21
C ASP A 17 -18.98 2.10 -6.47
N ARG A 18 -19.25 3.41 -6.39
CA ARG A 18 -18.96 4.35 -7.48
C ARG A 18 -17.45 4.57 -7.68
N LEU A 19 -16.64 4.31 -6.66
CA LEU A 19 -15.18 4.41 -6.75
C LEU A 19 -14.53 3.04 -6.50
N LYS A 20 -13.86 2.51 -7.52
CA LYS A 20 -13.00 1.33 -7.38
C LYS A 20 -11.55 1.76 -7.26
N ILE A 21 -10.94 1.52 -6.11
CA ILE A 21 -9.52 1.78 -5.87
C ILE A 21 -8.74 0.47 -5.99
N ASN A 22 -7.86 0.39 -6.99
CA ASN A 22 -6.91 -0.72 -7.11
C ASN A 22 -5.59 -0.36 -6.41
N TRP A 23 -5.40 -0.87 -5.20
CA TRP A 23 -4.19 -0.63 -4.41
C TRP A 23 -3.01 -1.46 -4.91
N ARG A 24 -1.96 -0.80 -5.41
CA ARG A 24 -0.72 -1.44 -5.84
C ARG A 24 0.42 -1.22 -4.84
N SER A 25 1.30 -2.21 -4.73
CA SER A 25 2.47 -2.16 -3.86
C SER A 25 3.57 -1.25 -4.43
N PHE A 26 4.32 -0.58 -3.55
CA PHE A 26 5.49 0.19 -3.97
C PHE A 26 6.60 0.15 -2.92
N LEU A 27 7.80 -0.25 -3.34
CA LEU A 27 8.94 -0.44 -2.47
C LEU A 27 9.77 0.83 -2.34
N LEU A 28 9.39 1.71 -1.40
CA LEU A 28 10.22 2.89 -1.06
C LEU A 28 11.64 2.49 -0.63
N GLU A 29 11.81 1.31 -0.05
CA GLU A 29 13.13 0.79 0.29
C GLU A 29 14.00 0.57 -0.95
N GLN A 30 13.41 0.09 -2.06
CA GLN A 30 14.12 -0.07 -3.33
C GLN A 30 14.52 1.27 -3.92
N VAL A 31 13.57 2.21 -4.00
CA VAL A 31 13.78 3.51 -4.66
C VAL A 31 14.78 4.37 -3.90
N ASN A 32 14.75 4.33 -2.57
CA ASN A 32 15.62 5.14 -1.73
C ASN A 32 16.93 4.42 -1.35
N ALA A 33 17.23 3.26 -1.93
CA ALA A 33 18.44 2.53 -1.61
C ALA A 33 19.68 3.18 -2.24
N ASP A 34 20.61 3.61 -1.40
CA ASP A 34 21.96 3.99 -1.82
C ASP A 34 22.86 2.73 -1.92
N LYS A 35 22.44 1.77 -2.74
CA LYS A 35 23.09 0.45 -2.90
C LYS A 35 23.40 0.09 -4.36
N GLY A 36 23.28 1.06 -5.26
CA GLY A 36 23.52 0.88 -6.69
C GLY A 36 22.35 0.20 -7.42
N LYS A 37 22.42 0.21 -8.76
CA LYS A 37 21.30 -0.19 -9.65
C LYS A 37 21.00 -1.69 -9.66
N THR A 38 21.98 -2.52 -9.32
CA THR A 38 21.86 -3.99 -9.31
C THR A 38 21.29 -4.52 -8.01
N TRP A 39 21.27 -3.73 -6.94
CA TRP A 39 20.73 -4.14 -5.66
C TRP A 39 19.20 -4.16 -5.69
N LYS A 40 18.61 -5.28 -5.28
CA LYS A 40 17.16 -5.46 -5.21
C LYS A 40 16.70 -5.85 -3.80
N ALA A 41 15.79 -5.06 -3.21
CA ALA A 41 15.28 -5.27 -1.86
C ALA A 41 14.63 -6.66 -1.65
N TRP A 42 14.14 -7.28 -2.72
CA TRP A 42 13.50 -8.60 -2.72
C TRP A 42 14.44 -9.77 -3.04
N GLU A 43 15.72 -9.53 -3.31
CA GLU A 43 16.73 -10.56 -3.61
C GLU A 43 17.75 -10.71 -2.47
N GLN A 44 17.32 -10.38 -1.24
CA GLN A 44 18.16 -10.43 -0.06
C GLN A 44 18.01 -11.77 0.65
N ASP A 45 19.06 -12.20 1.37
CA ASP A 45 19.02 -13.41 2.18
C ASP A 45 18.20 -13.22 3.48
N ASP A 46 17.99 -14.32 4.21
CA ASP A 46 17.18 -14.36 5.43
C ASP A 46 17.70 -13.49 6.58
N SER A 47 18.97 -13.05 6.54
CA SER A 47 19.52 -12.12 7.52
C SER A 47 19.10 -10.67 7.29
N TYR A 48 18.57 -10.36 6.10
CA TYR A 48 18.16 -9.02 5.74
C TYR A 48 16.80 -8.64 6.33
N VAL A 49 16.77 -7.57 7.13
CA VAL A 49 15.54 -7.02 7.67
C VAL A 49 15.00 -5.92 6.75
N SER A 50 14.08 -6.29 5.86
CA SER A 50 13.37 -5.32 5.01
C SER A 50 12.57 -4.30 5.83
N ARG A 51 12.48 -3.08 5.32
CA ARG A 51 11.69 -1.99 5.90
C ARG A 51 10.20 -2.06 5.60
N GLY A 52 9.77 -2.92 4.68
CA GLY A 52 8.39 -2.90 4.19
C GLY A 52 7.86 -4.16 3.52
N ILE A 53 8.71 -5.11 3.09
CA ILE A 53 8.26 -6.27 2.32
C ILE A 53 7.23 -7.09 3.10
N TRP A 54 7.46 -7.40 4.38
CA TRP A 54 6.49 -8.18 5.17
C TRP A 54 5.13 -7.50 5.30
N ALA A 55 5.10 -6.19 5.55
CA ALA A 55 3.85 -5.44 5.61
C ALA A 55 3.11 -5.42 4.24
N LEU A 56 3.86 -5.31 3.13
CA LEU A 56 3.30 -5.40 1.78
C LEU A 56 2.79 -6.82 1.48
N ARG A 57 3.49 -7.87 1.89
CA ARG A 57 3.02 -9.26 1.76
C ARG A 57 1.74 -9.48 2.54
N GLY A 58 1.62 -8.91 3.74
CA GLY A 58 0.37 -8.91 4.50
C GLY A 58 -0.77 -8.19 3.78
N GLY A 59 -0.48 -7.09 3.07
CA GLY A 59 -1.45 -6.42 2.20
C GLY A 59 -1.94 -7.32 1.06
N VAL A 60 -1.03 -8.02 0.36
CA VAL A 60 -1.43 -8.97 -0.69
C VAL A 60 -2.23 -10.15 -0.09
N ALA A 61 -1.75 -10.72 1.02
CA ALA A 61 -2.38 -11.86 1.68
C ALA A 61 -3.80 -11.53 2.19
N SER A 62 -4.01 -10.37 2.82
CA SER A 62 -5.33 -9.92 3.26
C SER A 62 -6.29 -9.69 2.08
N ARG A 63 -5.78 -9.22 0.93
CA ARG A 63 -6.58 -9.07 -0.30
C ARG A 63 -7.04 -10.41 -0.88
N LEU A 64 -6.23 -11.45 -0.74
CA LEU A 64 -6.61 -12.81 -1.14
C LEU A 64 -7.69 -13.42 -0.23
N LEU A 65 -7.85 -12.92 1.00
CA LEU A 65 -8.99 -13.25 1.86
C LEU A 65 -10.25 -12.49 1.44
N GLY A 66 -10.12 -11.21 1.13
CA GLY A 66 -11.21 -10.38 0.61
C GLY A 66 -10.88 -8.89 0.60
N GLU A 67 -11.69 -8.11 -0.13
CA GLU A 67 -11.50 -6.66 -0.23
C GLU A 67 -11.67 -5.95 1.13
N LYS A 68 -12.69 -6.35 1.90
CA LYS A 68 -12.93 -5.80 3.24
C LYS A 68 -11.77 -6.11 4.20
N ASP A 69 -11.25 -7.33 4.14
CA ASP A 69 -10.12 -7.78 4.95
C ASP A 69 -8.85 -6.99 4.64
N HIS A 70 -8.61 -6.74 3.35
CA HIS A 70 -7.53 -5.87 2.90
C HIS A 70 -7.68 -4.43 3.40
N ASP A 71 -8.89 -3.85 3.33
CA ASP A 71 -9.13 -2.49 3.78
C ASP A 71 -8.86 -2.34 5.29
N ILE A 72 -9.37 -3.26 6.11
CA ILE A 72 -9.13 -3.29 7.57
C ILE A 72 -7.63 -3.47 7.86
N PHE A 73 -6.98 -4.44 7.21
CA PHE A 73 -5.56 -4.71 7.41
C PHE A 73 -4.68 -3.51 7.04
N LYS A 74 -4.93 -2.90 5.87
CA LYS A 74 -4.19 -1.72 5.41
C LYS A 74 -4.34 -0.55 6.37
N GLU A 75 -5.56 -0.25 6.81
CA GLU A 75 -5.81 0.85 7.76
C GLU A 75 -5.06 0.61 9.07
N THR A 76 -5.14 -0.61 9.59
CA THR A 76 -4.45 -1.02 10.82
C THR A 76 -2.94 -0.87 10.69
N VAL A 77 -2.33 -1.39 9.61
CA VAL A 77 -0.89 -1.26 9.34
C VAL A 77 -0.46 0.22 9.26
N MET A 78 -1.27 1.07 8.62
CA MET A 78 -0.98 2.51 8.52
C MET A 78 -1.05 3.20 9.88
N GLN A 79 -2.01 2.82 10.73
CA GLN A 79 -2.15 3.33 12.08
C GLN A 79 -0.97 2.90 12.96
N LEU A 80 -0.70 1.60 13.06
CA LEU A 80 0.34 1.04 13.92
C LEU A 80 1.74 1.57 13.54
N LYS A 81 2.06 1.62 12.25
CA LYS A 81 3.37 2.08 11.78
C LYS A 81 3.59 3.58 11.90
N HIS A 82 2.58 4.39 11.53
CA HIS A 82 2.78 5.83 11.35
C HIS A 82 2.28 6.68 12.52
N VAL A 83 1.31 6.19 13.30
CA VAL A 83 0.80 6.89 14.48
C VAL A 83 1.43 6.32 15.73
N GLU A 84 1.28 5.01 15.95
CA GLU A 84 1.77 4.35 17.17
C GLU A 84 3.27 4.01 17.13
N ARG A 85 3.89 4.10 15.95
CA ARG A 85 5.34 3.85 15.74
C ARG A 85 5.77 2.43 16.14
N GLN A 86 4.88 1.46 16.02
CA GLN A 86 5.21 0.07 16.26
C GLN A 86 6.12 -0.49 15.16
N ASP A 87 7.02 -1.41 15.52
CA ASP A 87 7.84 -2.13 14.56
C ASP A 87 7.06 -3.30 13.96
N ILE A 88 6.63 -3.12 12.71
CA ILE A 88 5.86 -4.10 11.95
C ILE A 88 6.65 -4.77 10.83
N ARG A 89 8.00 -4.72 10.91
CA ARG A 89 8.87 -5.19 9.83
C ARG A 89 9.03 -6.69 9.78
N SER A 90 8.68 -7.42 10.83
CA SER A 90 8.85 -8.87 10.89
C SER A 90 7.62 -9.61 10.37
N ARG A 91 7.85 -10.82 9.84
CA ARG A 91 6.78 -11.77 9.48
C ARG A 91 5.81 -11.99 10.63
N GLN A 92 6.33 -12.24 11.83
CA GLN A 92 5.52 -12.55 13.00
C GLN A 92 4.64 -11.37 13.39
N SER A 93 5.20 -10.15 13.44
CA SER A 93 4.44 -8.93 13.71
C SER A 93 3.26 -8.75 12.76
N VAL A 94 3.43 -9.06 11.48
CA VAL A 94 2.36 -8.94 10.47
C VAL A 94 1.27 -10.01 10.67
N ILE A 95 1.65 -11.24 11.05
CA ILE A 95 0.70 -12.30 11.38
C ILE A 95 -0.08 -11.96 12.65
N ASP A 96 0.58 -11.39 13.65
CA ASP A 96 -0.06 -10.98 14.90
C ASP A 96 -1.09 -9.88 14.63
N ILE A 97 -0.72 -8.85 13.86
CA ILE A 97 -1.67 -7.81 13.41
C ILE A 97 -2.89 -8.41 12.73
N ALA A 98 -2.70 -9.33 11.78
CA ALA A 98 -3.80 -9.99 11.08
C ALA A 98 -4.70 -10.79 12.04
N SER A 99 -4.10 -11.49 12.99
CA SER A 99 -4.82 -12.25 14.02
C SER A 99 -5.62 -11.34 14.96
N ASP A 100 -5.03 -10.21 15.39
CA ASP A 100 -5.64 -9.29 16.35
C ASP A 100 -6.87 -8.57 15.78
N ILE A 101 -6.87 -8.31 14.47
CA ILE A 101 -8.04 -7.74 13.77
C ILE A 101 -9.05 -8.80 13.30
N GLY A 102 -8.83 -10.08 13.65
CA GLY A 102 -9.79 -11.17 13.41
C GLY A 102 -9.75 -11.80 12.01
N LEU A 103 -8.67 -11.63 11.24
CA LEU A 103 -8.50 -12.36 9.98
C LEU A 103 -8.31 -13.87 10.24
N ASP A 104 -8.69 -14.72 9.27
CA ASP A 104 -8.38 -16.16 9.32
C ASP A 104 -6.86 -16.35 9.29
N LYS A 105 -6.28 -16.52 10.49
CA LYS A 105 -4.85 -16.68 10.69
C LYS A 105 -4.28 -17.82 9.87
N ARG A 106 -4.97 -18.96 9.75
CA ARG A 106 -4.44 -20.13 9.04
C ARG A 106 -4.31 -19.82 7.55
N THR A 107 -5.35 -19.24 6.96
CA THR A 107 -5.36 -18.91 5.54
C THR A 107 -4.45 -17.71 5.24
N PHE A 108 -4.40 -16.71 6.11
CA PHE A 108 -3.46 -15.59 6.02
C PHE A 108 -2.00 -16.04 6.03
N VAL A 109 -1.63 -16.94 6.97
CA VAL A 109 -0.28 -17.51 7.05
C VAL A 109 0.07 -18.27 5.77
N LYS A 110 -0.87 -19.03 5.22
CA LYS A 110 -0.65 -19.68 3.93
C LYS A 110 -0.30 -18.66 2.85
N TYR A 111 -1.12 -17.62 2.66
CA TYR A 111 -0.89 -16.63 1.61
C TYR A 111 0.37 -15.80 1.82
N ILE A 112 0.62 -15.29 3.03
CA ILE A 112 1.77 -14.41 3.29
C ILE A 112 3.11 -15.13 3.03
N ASP A 113 3.15 -16.45 3.13
CA ASP A 113 4.34 -17.27 2.88
C ASP A 113 4.50 -17.67 1.40
N GLU A 114 3.44 -17.61 0.58
CA GLU A 114 3.51 -17.95 -0.84
C GLU A 114 4.43 -17.00 -1.61
N THR A 115 5.29 -17.54 -2.48
CA THR A 115 6.22 -16.76 -3.32
C THR A 115 5.50 -15.75 -4.21
N THR A 116 4.30 -16.11 -4.66
CA THR A 116 3.39 -15.28 -5.47
C THR A 116 3.08 -13.92 -4.83
N THR A 117 3.06 -13.83 -3.50
CA THR A 117 2.86 -12.53 -2.82
C THR A 117 4.04 -11.59 -2.98
N LEU A 118 5.27 -12.11 -2.95
CA LEU A 118 6.46 -11.32 -3.23
C LEU A 118 6.55 -10.95 -4.71
N GLU A 119 6.26 -11.90 -5.60
CA GLU A 119 6.23 -11.68 -7.05
C GLU A 119 5.25 -10.56 -7.41
N SER A 120 4.02 -10.59 -6.86
CA SER A 120 3.01 -9.53 -7.07
C SER A 120 3.50 -8.15 -6.61
N ILE A 121 4.20 -8.06 -5.48
CA ILE A 121 4.78 -6.80 -5.00
C ILE A 121 5.84 -6.28 -5.99
N VAL A 122 6.68 -7.18 -6.50
CA VAL A 122 7.74 -6.84 -7.44
C VAL A 122 7.16 -6.41 -8.80
N GLU A 123 6.12 -7.08 -9.27
CA GLU A 123 5.39 -6.71 -10.49
C GLU A 123 4.75 -5.33 -10.38
N ASP A 124 4.02 -5.06 -9.29
CA ASP A 124 3.44 -3.75 -9.02
C ASP A 124 4.51 -2.65 -8.97
N HIS A 125 5.64 -2.93 -8.31
CA HIS A 125 6.72 -1.98 -8.18
C HIS A 125 7.38 -1.68 -9.54
N LYS A 126 7.69 -2.71 -10.33
CA LYS A 126 8.28 -2.55 -11.68
C LYS A 126 7.33 -1.82 -12.63
N PHE A 127 6.03 -2.09 -12.52
CA PHE A 127 5.01 -1.35 -13.27
C PHE A 127 4.99 0.14 -12.86
N ALA A 128 5.05 0.44 -11.57
CA ALA A 128 5.13 1.82 -11.12
C ALA A 128 6.43 2.52 -11.58
N GLU A 129 7.57 1.82 -11.55
CA GLU A 129 8.84 2.34 -12.08
C GLU A 129 8.76 2.62 -13.60
N SER A 130 8.11 1.77 -14.38
CA SER A 130 7.96 1.99 -15.83
C SER A 130 7.07 3.20 -16.16
N LEU A 131 6.22 3.61 -15.22
CA LEU A 131 5.45 4.85 -15.27
C LEU A 131 6.21 6.08 -14.76
N GLY A 132 7.45 5.93 -14.28
CA GLY A 132 8.23 7.01 -13.69
C GLY A 132 7.84 7.38 -12.25
N VAL A 133 7.09 6.51 -11.56
CA VAL A 133 6.74 6.71 -10.14
C VAL A 133 7.99 6.61 -9.28
N PHE A 134 8.26 7.66 -8.51
CA PHE A 134 9.42 7.75 -7.62
C PHE A 134 9.06 7.78 -6.13
N GLY A 135 7.77 7.84 -5.79
CA GLY A 135 7.34 8.07 -4.43
C GLY A 135 5.89 7.70 -4.17
N THR A 136 5.51 7.75 -2.89
CA THR A 136 4.14 7.49 -2.44
C THR A 136 3.62 8.64 -1.58
N PRO A 137 2.31 8.91 -1.62
CA PRO A 137 1.30 8.29 -2.48
C PRO A 137 1.38 8.81 -3.94
N THR A 138 1.11 7.93 -4.90
CA THR A 138 0.92 8.27 -6.31
C THR A 138 -0.39 7.64 -6.77
N ILE A 139 -1.27 8.42 -7.38
CA ILE A 139 -2.50 7.95 -8.02
C ILE A 139 -2.20 7.75 -9.51
N PHE A 140 -2.77 6.72 -10.12
CA PHE A 140 -2.66 6.49 -11.56
C PHE A 140 -4.04 6.52 -12.21
N ASN A 141 -4.20 7.39 -13.20
CA ASN A 141 -5.34 7.43 -14.10
C ASN A 141 -4.84 7.05 -15.51
N GLN A 142 -5.58 6.27 -16.29
CA GLN A 142 -5.14 5.85 -17.62
C GLN A 142 -5.07 7.00 -18.63
N GLU A 143 -5.94 7.98 -18.51
CA GLU A 143 -6.03 9.13 -19.42
C GLU A 143 -4.93 10.15 -19.11
N VAL A 144 -4.47 10.19 -17.85
CA VAL A 144 -3.61 11.28 -17.37
C VAL A 144 -2.22 10.83 -16.92
N GLY A 145 -2.11 9.56 -16.54
CA GLY A 145 -0.89 8.99 -16.01
C GLY A 145 -0.74 9.18 -14.49
N PRO A 146 0.51 9.12 -13.97
CA PRO A 146 0.78 9.14 -12.53
C PRO A 146 0.77 10.55 -11.94
N ILE A 147 0.05 10.72 -10.83
CA ILE A 147 -0.10 11.96 -10.07
C ILE A 147 0.49 11.73 -8.67
N PHE A 148 1.68 12.28 -8.41
CA PHE A 148 2.27 12.26 -7.08
C PHE A 148 1.59 13.31 -6.19
N LEU A 149 1.10 12.89 -5.02
CA LEU A 149 0.37 13.78 -4.11
C LEU A 149 1.16 14.07 -2.84
N LYS A 150 1.45 15.35 -2.61
CA LYS A 150 2.06 15.86 -1.38
C LYS A 150 1.15 16.90 -0.75
N MET A 151 0.19 16.42 0.03
CA MET A 151 -0.81 17.26 0.69
C MET A 151 -1.20 16.72 2.07
N PHE A 152 -1.79 17.59 2.90
CA PHE A 152 -2.50 17.19 4.10
C PHE A 152 -3.85 16.57 3.71
N SER A 153 -4.42 15.74 4.60
CA SER A 153 -5.79 15.27 4.43
C SER A 153 -6.73 16.48 4.49
N PRO A 154 -7.61 16.67 3.51
CA PRO A 154 -8.62 17.71 3.57
C PRO A 154 -9.61 17.43 4.71
N PRO A 155 -10.43 18.43 5.11
CA PRO A 155 -11.61 18.21 5.92
C PRO A 155 -12.49 17.11 5.33
N LYS A 156 -13.18 16.34 6.19
CA LYS A 156 -13.97 15.17 5.74
C LYS A 156 -15.09 15.56 4.78
N ASP A 157 -15.75 16.67 5.04
CA ASP A 157 -16.81 17.26 4.22
C ASP A 157 -16.30 17.79 2.86
N GLU A 158 -14.99 17.99 2.71
CA GLU A 158 -14.35 18.38 1.45
C GLU A 158 -13.66 17.21 0.73
N ALA A 159 -13.65 16.01 1.31
CA ALA A 159 -12.83 14.89 0.85
C ALA A 159 -13.12 14.52 -0.62
N VAL A 160 -14.40 14.42 -0.99
CA VAL A 160 -14.83 14.09 -2.37
C VAL A 160 -14.56 15.25 -3.32
N THR A 161 -14.84 16.49 -2.92
CA THR A 161 -14.60 17.67 -3.77
C THR A 161 -13.13 17.81 -4.15
N VAL A 162 -12.22 17.61 -3.19
CA VAL A 162 -10.77 17.64 -3.48
C VAL A 162 -10.36 16.47 -4.40
N PHE A 163 -11.01 15.32 -4.28
CA PHE A 163 -10.74 14.16 -5.13
C PHE A 163 -11.15 14.46 -6.58
N ASP A 164 -12.36 14.98 -6.77
CA ASP A 164 -12.87 15.37 -8.08
C ASP A 164 -12.01 16.46 -8.72
N HIS A 165 -11.49 17.42 -7.95
CA HIS A 165 -10.54 18.40 -8.48
C HIS A 165 -9.22 17.77 -8.91
N ILE A 166 -8.66 16.84 -8.13
CA ILE A 166 -7.39 16.19 -8.48
C ILE A 166 -7.54 15.35 -9.75
N ILE A 167 -8.65 14.64 -9.91
CA ILE A 167 -8.93 13.85 -11.12
C ILE A 167 -9.36 14.76 -12.28
N GLY A 168 -10.19 15.76 -12.07
CA GLY A 168 -10.67 16.66 -13.12
C GLY A 168 -9.61 17.62 -13.66
N ILE A 169 -8.66 18.09 -12.84
CA ILE A 169 -7.48 18.85 -13.34
C ILE A 169 -6.65 17.99 -14.29
N SER A 170 -6.71 16.68 -14.11
CA SER A 170 -5.88 15.72 -14.81
C SER A 170 -6.42 15.47 -16.26
N GLU A 171 -7.70 15.70 -16.53
CA GLU A 171 -8.33 15.46 -17.84
C GLU A 171 -8.12 16.57 -18.91
N ASN A 172 -7.36 17.63 -18.62
CA ASN A 172 -7.12 18.77 -19.54
C ASN A 172 -5.79 18.72 -20.30
#